data_AF-A0A501VTM2-F1
#
_entry.id   AF-A0A501VTM2-F1
#
_cell.length_a   1.000
_cell.length_b   1.000
_cell.length_c   1.000
_cell.angle_alpha   90.00
_cell.angle_beta   90.00
_cell.angle_gamma   90.00
#
_symmetry.space_group_name_H-M   'P 1'
#
loop_
_entity.id
_entity.type
_entity.pdbx_description
1 polymer ?
#
loop_
_entity_poly.entity_id
_entity_poly.type
_entity_poly.pdbx_seq_one_letter_code
_entity_poly.pdbx_strand_id
1 'polypeptide(L)'
;MSKELVQNAKYTNRAIVLEDLSGIRKGTKVKKAQRAKRSSWGFYELRSFLHYKAKKQGVSLILINPAYTSRTCSECGCSDKANRKSQSDFVCKDCGHSENADYNAAKNIRHLGLLSTQPMVSARAVA
;
A
#
# COMPACT_ATOMS: atom_id res chain seq x y z
N MET A 1 0.36 18.18 -2.08
CA MET A 1 0.11 16.72 -1.98
C MET A 1 0.06 16.00 -3.33
N SER A 2 -1.09 15.72 -3.98
CA SER A 2 -1.11 14.80 -5.17
C SER A 2 -0.29 15.27 -6.38
N LYS A 3 -0.20 16.59 -6.61
CA LYS A 3 0.67 17.16 -7.66
C LYS A 3 2.15 16.84 -7.39
N GLU A 4 2.59 17.05 -6.16
CA GLU A 4 3.96 16.88 -5.71
C GLU A 4 4.40 15.41 -5.78
N LEU A 5 3.55 14.48 -5.34
CA LEU A 5 3.81 13.05 -5.47
C LEU A 5 4.06 12.63 -6.92
N VAL A 6 3.22 13.11 -7.85
CA VAL A 6 3.37 12.82 -9.29
C VAL A 6 4.62 13.48 -9.86
N GLN A 7 4.94 14.71 -9.45
CA GLN A 7 6.16 15.39 -9.88
C GLN A 7 7.41 14.64 -9.40
N ASN A 8 7.48 14.25 -8.13
CA ASN A 8 8.61 13.52 -7.58
C ASN A 8 8.79 12.16 -8.26
N ALA A 9 7.69 11.45 -8.53
CA ALA A 9 7.71 10.20 -9.29
C ALA A 9 8.25 10.41 -10.71
N LYS A 10 7.82 11.48 -11.39
CA LYS A 10 8.32 11.85 -12.72
C LYS A 10 9.82 12.18 -12.68
N TYR A 11 10.27 13.04 -11.77
CA TYR A 11 11.67 13.45 -11.68
C TYR A 11 12.61 12.31 -11.31
N THR A 12 12.13 11.34 -10.54
CA THR A 12 12.92 10.18 -10.13
C THR A 12 12.77 8.98 -11.07
N ASN A 13 11.98 9.11 -12.15
CA ASN A 13 11.61 8.04 -13.07
C ASN A 13 11.08 6.78 -12.34
N ARG A 14 10.14 6.98 -11.42
CA ARG A 14 9.54 5.93 -10.59
C ARG A 14 8.03 5.85 -10.79
N ALA A 15 7.49 4.66 -10.56
CA ALA A 15 6.06 4.44 -10.46
C ALA A 15 5.53 4.80 -9.06
N ILE A 16 4.24 5.12 -8.98
CA ILE A 16 3.51 5.27 -7.72
C ILE A 16 2.71 3.98 -7.50
N VAL A 17 2.78 3.42 -6.30
CA VAL A 17 2.01 2.23 -5.92
C VAL A 17 1.05 2.61 -4.80
N LEU A 18 -0.21 2.21 -4.91
CA LEU A 18 -1.25 2.42 -3.89
C LEU A 18 -2.03 1.13 -3.65
N GLU A 19 -2.55 1.00 -2.45
CA GLU A 19 -3.55 -0.01 -2.13
C GLU A 19 -4.87 0.26 -2.85
N ASP A 20 -5.52 -0.80 -3.35
CA ASP A 20 -6.89 -0.72 -3.80
C ASP A 20 -7.86 -0.87 -2.62
N LEU A 21 -8.16 0.25 -1.96
CA LEU A 21 -9.18 0.31 -0.91
C LEU A 21 -10.61 0.43 -1.47
N SER A 22 -10.87 0.08 -2.72
CA SER A 22 -12.24 0.04 -3.24
C SER A 22 -13.05 -1.00 -2.47
N GLY A 23 -14.31 -0.67 -2.17
CA GLY A 23 -15.20 -1.64 -1.55
C GLY A 23 -14.99 -1.88 -0.05
N ILE A 24 -13.97 -1.30 0.62
CA ILE A 24 -13.78 -1.45 2.09
C ILE A 24 -14.98 -0.93 2.91
N ARG A 25 -15.86 -0.15 2.28
CA ARG A 25 -17.09 0.39 2.89
C ARG A 25 -18.29 -0.56 2.74
N LYS A 26 -18.25 -1.52 1.81
CA LYS A 26 -19.34 -2.47 1.56
C LYS A 26 -19.29 -3.57 2.64
N GLY A 27 -20.42 -3.83 3.30
CA GLY A 27 -20.57 -4.96 4.24
C GLY A 27 -20.05 -4.77 5.67
N THR A 28 -19.29 -3.71 5.98
CA THR A 28 -18.77 -3.51 7.34
C THR A 28 -19.73 -2.68 8.21
N LYS A 29 -20.42 -3.32 9.16
CA LYS A 29 -21.18 -2.62 10.20
C LYS A 29 -20.21 -1.89 11.14
N VAL A 30 -20.36 -0.58 11.28
CA VAL A 30 -19.57 0.24 12.22
C VAL A 30 -20.45 1.03 13.17
N LYS A 31 -19.94 1.20 14.40
CA LYS A 31 -20.57 2.02 15.44
C LYS A 31 -20.80 3.44 14.92
N LYS A 32 -21.90 4.09 15.30
CA LYS A 32 -22.31 5.43 14.83
C LYS A 32 -21.18 6.45 14.97
N ALA A 33 -20.48 6.45 16.11
CA ALA A 33 -19.33 7.32 16.40
C ALA A 33 -18.16 7.18 15.42
N GLN A 34 -17.96 6.00 14.81
CA GLN A 34 -16.86 5.75 13.88
C GLN A 34 -17.23 5.97 12.41
N ARG A 35 -18.51 6.23 12.10
CA ARG A 35 -18.97 6.45 10.71
C ARG A 35 -18.34 7.69 10.11
N ALA A 36 -18.37 8.82 10.83
CA ALA A 36 -17.81 10.09 10.36
C ALA A 36 -16.32 9.97 10.03
N LYS A 37 -15.52 9.31 10.90
CA LYS A 37 -14.08 9.09 10.69
C LYS A 37 -13.78 8.19 9.49
N ARG A 38 -14.64 7.20 9.20
CA ARG A 38 -14.50 6.34 8.00
C ARG A 38 -14.96 7.04 6.73
N SER A 39 -15.98 7.89 6.80
CA SER A 39 -16.52 8.63 5.66
C SER A 39 -15.67 9.83 5.27
N SER A 40 -15.08 10.53 6.25
CA SER A 40 -14.19 11.68 6.04
C SER A 40 -12.85 11.31 5.41
N TRP A 41 -12.53 10.02 5.32
CA TRP A 41 -11.30 9.58 4.70
C TRP A 41 -11.41 9.70 3.17
N GLY A 42 -10.85 10.80 2.63
CA GLY A 42 -10.83 11.17 1.21
C GLY A 42 -9.94 10.29 0.33
N PHE A 43 -9.75 9.01 0.66
CA PHE A 43 -8.88 8.10 -0.08
C PHE A 43 -9.30 7.98 -1.55
N TYR A 44 -10.61 7.91 -1.81
CA TYR A 44 -11.15 7.86 -3.17
C TYR A 44 -10.82 9.12 -3.98
N GLU A 45 -10.93 10.30 -3.36
CA GLU A 45 -10.61 11.57 -3.99
C GLU A 45 -9.11 11.69 -4.26
N LEU A 46 -8.26 11.35 -3.29
CA LEU A 46 -6.81 11.32 -3.45
C LEU A 46 -6.39 10.39 -4.58
N ARG A 47 -6.94 9.17 -4.63
CA ARG A 47 -6.69 8.20 -5.72
C ARG A 47 -7.13 8.76 -7.05
N SER A 48 -8.32 9.35 -7.14
CA SER A 48 -8.82 9.97 -8.37
C SER A 48 -7.88 11.07 -8.85
N PHE A 49 -7.39 11.89 -7.93
CA PHE A 49 -6.42 12.95 -8.23
C PHE A 49 -5.06 12.42 -8.68
N LEU A 50 -4.55 11.38 -8.03
CA LEU A 50 -3.31 10.74 -8.44
C LEU A 50 -3.46 10.09 -9.82
N HIS A 51 -4.56 9.41 -10.08
CA HIS A 51 -4.80 8.74 -11.36
C HIS A 51 -4.81 9.73 -12.53
N TYR A 52 -5.60 10.81 -12.47
CA TYR A 52 -5.65 11.75 -13.59
C TYR A 52 -4.32 12.50 -13.77
N LYS A 53 -3.64 12.88 -12.67
CA LYS A 53 -2.37 13.61 -12.73
C LYS A 53 -1.23 12.73 -13.25
N ALA A 54 -1.15 11.49 -12.77
CA ALA A 54 -0.15 10.52 -13.20
C ALA A 54 -0.32 10.20 -14.69
N LYS A 55 -1.56 9.94 -15.14
CA LYS A 55 -1.88 9.77 -16.57
C LYS A 55 -1.45 10.97 -17.41
N LYS A 56 -1.73 12.20 -16.95
CA LYS A 56 -1.33 13.44 -17.65
C LYS A 56 0.19 13.61 -17.75
N GLN A 57 0.96 13.06 -16.81
CA GLN A 57 2.41 13.21 -16.74
C GLN A 57 3.19 11.99 -17.23
N GLY A 58 2.50 10.95 -17.72
CA GLY A 58 3.12 9.68 -18.14
C GLY A 58 3.71 8.86 -16.98
N VAL A 59 3.24 9.07 -15.75
CA VAL A 59 3.70 8.32 -14.57
C VAL A 59 2.81 7.09 -14.37
N SER A 60 3.43 5.92 -14.20
CA SER A 60 2.71 4.68 -13.89
C SER A 60 2.12 4.72 -12.48
N LEU A 61 0.82 4.45 -12.36
CA LEU A 61 0.13 4.26 -11.10
C LEU A 61 -0.35 2.81 -10.99
N ILE A 62 0.17 2.08 -10.02
CA ILE A 62 -0.09 0.66 -9.79
C ILE A 62 -0.98 0.50 -8.57
N LEU A 63 -2.00 -0.34 -8.70
CA LEU A 63 -2.90 -0.68 -7.61
C LEU A 63 -2.66 -2.11 -7.16
N ILE A 64 -2.52 -2.31 -5.86
CA ILE A 64 -2.25 -3.62 -5.25
C ILE A 64 -3.31 -3.98 -4.23
N ASN A 65 -3.49 -5.28 -3.97
CA ASN A 65 -4.43 -5.75 -2.97
C ASN A 65 -3.98 -5.33 -1.55
N PRO A 66 -4.81 -4.60 -0.77
CA PRO A 66 -4.47 -4.18 0.59
C PRO A 66 -4.37 -5.31 1.61
N ALA A 67 -4.73 -6.54 1.25
CA ALA A 67 -4.75 -7.65 2.19
C ALA A 67 -3.36 -7.88 2.80
N TYR A 68 -3.32 -7.91 4.14
CA TYR A 68 -2.16 -8.28 4.96
C TYR A 68 -0.92 -7.36 4.87
N THR A 69 -0.94 -6.29 4.08
CA THR A 69 0.17 -5.32 3.92
C THR A 69 0.59 -4.66 5.23
N SER A 70 -0.37 -4.44 6.14
CA SER A 70 -0.14 -3.80 7.45
C SER A 70 0.28 -4.77 8.56
N ARG A 71 0.28 -6.08 8.30
CA ARG A 71 0.59 -7.15 9.26
C ARG A 71 1.81 -7.98 8.86
N THR A 72 2.19 -7.89 7.60
CA THR A 72 3.36 -8.58 7.06
C THR A 72 4.63 -7.82 7.45
N CYS A 73 5.67 -8.52 7.89
CA CYS A 73 6.98 -7.93 8.12
C CYS A 73 7.68 -7.72 6.78
N SER A 74 8.16 -6.50 6.56
CA SER A 74 8.91 -6.16 5.34
C SER A 74 10.30 -6.77 5.27
N GLU A 75 10.85 -7.23 6.41
CA GLU A 75 12.19 -7.82 6.47
C GLU A 75 12.18 -9.35 6.28
N CYS A 76 11.26 -10.08 6.95
CA CYS A 76 11.23 -11.55 6.88
C CYS A 76 9.98 -12.14 6.24
N GLY A 77 8.95 -11.34 5.92
CA GLY A 77 7.70 -11.83 5.35
C GLY A 77 6.71 -12.45 6.35
N CYS A 78 7.05 -12.53 7.64
CA CYS A 78 6.14 -13.02 8.70
C CYS A 78 4.82 -12.25 8.65
N SER A 79 3.66 -12.91 8.51
CA SER A 79 2.35 -12.23 8.52
C SER A 79 1.52 -12.66 9.72
N ASP A 80 1.46 -11.79 10.72
CA ASP A 80 0.73 -12.05 11.96
C ASP A 80 -0.07 -10.81 12.39
N LYS A 81 -1.27 -11.04 12.94
CA LYS A 81 -2.10 -10.00 13.54
C LYS A 81 -1.41 -9.30 14.71
N ALA A 82 -0.59 -10.03 15.47
CA ALA A 82 0.13 -9.53 16.63
C ALA A 82 1.36 -8.67 16.27
N ASN A 83 1.72 -8.59 14.98
CA ASN A 83 2.85 -7.76 14.54
C ASN A 83 2.57 -6.27 14.66
N ARG A 84 1.32 -5.83 14.40
CA ARG A 84 0.91 -4.43 14.54
C ARG A 84 0.32 -4.20 15.94
N LYS A 85 1.12 -3.62 16.83
CA LYS A 85 0.74 -3.37 18.23
C LYS A 85 -0.18 -2.16 18.36
N SER A 86 0.05 -1.12 17.57
CA SER A 86 -0.70 0.13 17.63
C SER A 86 -0.85 0.75 16.23
N GLN A 87 -1.41 1.96 16.15
CA GLN A 87 -1.43 2.68 14.88
C GLN A 87 -0.01 2.99 14.38
N SER A 88 0.91 3.32 15.27
CA SER A 88 2.28 3.74 14.93
C SER A 88 3.30 2.61 15.01
N ASP A 89 3.07 1.57 15.80
CA ASP A 89 4.13 0.63 16.19
C ASP A 89 3.95 -0.75 15.57
N PHE A 90 5.01 -1.21 14.90
CA PHE A 90 5.11 -2.56 14.34
C PHE A 90 6.30 -3.28 14.96
N VAL A 91 6.10 -4.53 15.40
CA VAL A 91 7.14 -5.43 15.87
C VAL A 91 6.85 -6.84 15.35
N CYS A 92 7.64 -7.37 14.42
CA CYS A 92 7.47 -8.74 13.94
C CYS A 92 7.72 -9.73 15.08
N LYS A 93 6.78 -10.67 15.26
CA LYS A 93 6.85 -11.70 16.30
C LYS A 93 7.81 -12.85 15.99
N ASP A 94 8.24 -12.94 14.74
CA ASP A 94 9.15 -13.97 14.25
C ASP A 94 10.61 -13.48 14.30
N CYS A 95 10.95 -12.41 13.59
CA CYS A 95 12.33 -11.90 13.52
C CYS A 95 12.67 -10.75 14.48
N GLY A 96 11.70 -10.21 15.23
CA GLY A 96 11.91 -9.11 16.16
C GLY A 96 12.04 -7.71 15.54
N HIS A 97 12.00 -7.57 14.20
CA HIS A 97 12.08 -6.27 13.51
C HIS A 97 11.04 -5.28 14.04
N SER A 98 11.49 -4.06 14.37
CA SER A 98 10.66 -3.01 14.95
C SER A 98 10.78 -1.71 14.16
N GLU A 99 9.64 -1.14 13.78
CA GLU A 99 9.60 0.08 12.96
C GLU A 99 8.24 0.78 13.07
N ASN A 100 8.11 1.96 12.46
CA ASN A 100 6.81 2.58 12.29
C ASN A 100 5.91 1.70 11.39
N ALA A 101 4.68 1.45 11.83
CA ALA A 101 3.75 0.54 11.16
C ALA A 101 3.37 1.00 9.75
N ASP A 102 3.23 2.31 9.52
CA ASP A 102 2.89 2.84 8.21
C ASP A 102 4.10 2.79 7.26
N TYR A 103 5.33 2.93 7.79
CA TYR A 103 6.56 2.77 7.00
C TYR A 103 6.82 1.30 6.61
N ASN A 104 6.64 0.36 7.54
CA ASN A 104 6.68 -1.08 7.22
C ASN A 104 5.62 -1.45 6.17
N ALA A 105 4.39 -0.91 6.30
CA ALA A 105 3.35 -1.12 5.29
C ALA A 105 3.75 -0.52 3.93
N ALA A 106 4.36 0.68 3.89
CA ALA A 106 4.85 1.28 2.66
C ALA A 106 5.92 0.43 1.95
N LYS A 107 6.85 -0.19 2.71
CA LYS A 107 7.82 -1.17 2.17
C LYS A 107 7.11 -2.37 1.54
N ASN A 108 6.10 -2.94 2.20
CA ASN A 108 5.32 -4.06 1.66
C ASN A 108 4.56 -3.68 0.38
N ILE A 109 3.91 -2.52 0.37
CA ILE A 109 3.19 -2.00 -0.80
C ILE A 109 4.17 -1.82 -1.97
N ARG A 110 5.36 -1.25 -1.72
CA ARG A 110 6.42 -1.14 -2.73
C ARG A 110 6.81 -2.52 -3.28
N HIS A 111 7.05 -3.50 -2.40
CA HIS A 111 7.44 -4.85 -2.80
C HIS A 111 6.39 -5.49 -3.71
N LEU A 112 5.11 -5.45 -3.32
CA LEU A 112 4.00 -5.97 -4.13
C LEU A 112 3.86 -5.25 -5.47
N GLY A 113 4.08 -3.93 -5.49
CA GLY A 113 4.06 -3.15 -6.73
C GLY A 113 5.18 -3.57 -7.69
N LEU A 114 6.38 -3.85 -7.18
CA LEU A 114 7.49 -4.36 -8.00
C LEU A 114 7.14 -5.72 -8.61
N LEU A 115 6.58 -6.65 -7.83
CA LEU A 115 6.14 -7.95 -8.32
C LEU A 115 5.05 -7.85 -9.40
N SER A 116 4.17 -6.86 -9.28
CA SER A 116 3.07 -6.63 -10.23
C SER A 116 3.55 -6.03 -11.57
N THR A 117 4.73 -5.40 -11.59
CA THR A 117 5.33 -4.81 -12.80
C THR A 117 6.32 -5.73 -13.52
N GLN A 118 6.70 -6.85 -12.91
CA GLN A 118 7.58 -7.80 -13.58
C GLN A 118 6.79 -8.53 -14.68
N PRO A 119 7.30 -8.60 -15.92
CA PRO A 119 6.75 -9.55 -16.88
C PRO A 119 6.84 -10.94 -16.24
N MET A 120 5.84 -11.79 -16.47
CA MET A 120 5.88 -13.19 -16.05
C MET A 120 7.04 -13.89 -16.77
N VAL A 121 8.26 -13.75 -16.24
CA VAL A 121 9.39 -14.54 -16.69
C VAL A 121 9.08 -15.94 -16.18
N SER A 122 8.58 -16.78 -17.08
CA SER A 122 8.55 -18.23 -16.91
C SER A 122 9.89 -18.62 -16.31
N ALA A 123 9.89 -19.06 -15.06
CA ALA A 123 11.06 -19.64 -14.43
C ALA A 123 11.48 -20.79 -15.34
N ARG A 124 12.54 -20.58 -16.12
CA ARG A 124 13.19 -21.66 -16.86
C ARG A 124 13.53 -22.71 -15.82
N ALA A 125 12.89 -23.87 -15.96
CA ALA A 125 13.31 -25.09 -15.29
C ALA A 125 14.82 -25.24 -15.54
N VAL A 126 15.60 -25.16 -14.46
CA VAL A 126 17.00 -25.59 -14.49
C VAL A 126 16.95 -27.11 -14.43
N ALA A 127 17.44 -27.73 -15.50
CA ALA A 127 17.58 -29.18 -15.67
C ALA A 127 18.63 -29.76 -14.71
#